data_AF-A0A973MRT4-F1
#
_entry.id   AF-A0A973MRT4-F1
#
_cell.length_a   1.000
_cell.length_b   1.000
_cell.length_c   1.000
_cell.angle_alpha   90.00
_cell.angle_beta   90.00
_cell.angle_gamma   90.00
#
_symmetry.space_group_name_H-M   'P 1'
#
loop_
_entity.id
_entity.type
_entity.pdbx_description
1 polymer ?
#
loop_
_entity_poly.entity_id
_entity_poly.type
_entity_poly.pdbx_seq_one_letter_code
_entity_poly.pdbx_strand_id
1 'polypeptide(L)'
;MAGNMTQVDLAGLRNAINVFSNGVANFDSQYRSMSTTVSNIQSVWTGQAYQAFDRALQNWLVDFNKVIQVLNGMENALSQNTSVLDQTNQVTIERAQQAAAGITAPRLPGF
;
A
#
# COMPACT_ATOMS: atom_id res chain seq x y z
N MET A 1 -12.56 15.16 20.64
CA MET A 1 -13.01 14.01 19.81
C MET A 1 -12.22 13.83 18.51
N ALA A 2 -11.50 14.83 18.00
CA ALA A 2 -10.70 14.70 16.77
C ALA A 2 -9.53 13.70 16.86
N GLY A 3 -8.79 13.64 17.98
CA GLY A 3 -7.62 12.77 18.11
C GLY A 3 -7.91 11.26 18.00
N ASN A 4 -9.07 10.80 18.48
CA ASN A 4 -9.46 9.38 18.36
C ASN A 4 -9.80 8.99 16.90
N MET A 5 -10.38 9.91 16.12
CA MET A 5 -10.67 9.64 14.71
C MET A 5 -9.39 9.51 13.90
N THR A 6 -8.43 10.41 14.08
CA THR A 6 -7.14 10.38 13.36
C THR A 6 -6.30 9.15 13.71
N GLN A 7 -6.35 8.68 14.96
CA GLN A 7 -5.62 7.50 15.41
C GLN A 7 -6.21 6.19 14.86
N VAL A 8 -7.55 6.09 14.77
CA VAL A 8 -8.23 4.95 14.14
C VAL A 8 -7.99 4.92 12.63
N ASP A 9 -7.99 6.08 11.97
CA ASP A 9 -7.72 6.19 10.54
C ASP A 9 -6.29 5.73 10.18
N LEU A 10 -5.30 6.13 11.00
CA LEU A 10 -3.90 5.72 10.83
C LEU A 10 -3.70 4.20 10.96
N ALA A 11 -4.40 3.57 11.91
CA ALA A 11 -4.37 2.12 12.09
C ALA A 11 -5.00 1.39 10.89
N GLY A 12 -6.11 1.92 10.36
CA GLY A 12 -6.74 1.41 9.14
C GLY A 12 -5.83 1.52 7.92
N LEU A 13 -5.15 2.66 7.75
CA LEU A 13 -4.19 2.91 6.67
C LEU A 13 -2.98 1.98 6.74
N ARG A 14 -2.40 1.78 7.94
CA ARG A 14 -1.29 0.82 8.15
C ARG A 14 -1.71 -0.62 7.83
N ASN A 15 -2.93 -1.01 8.20
CA ASN A 15 -3.47 -2.31 7.81
C ASN A 15 -3.66 -2.43 6.30
N ALA A 16 -4.18 -1.40 5.64
CA ALA A 16 -4.33 -1.37 4.18
C ALA A 16 -2.97 -1.51 3.49
N ILE A 17 -1.94 -0.77 3.93
CA ILE A 17 -0.57 -0.88 3.41
C ILE A 17 -0.05 -2.32 3.50
N ASN A 18 -0.23 -2.99 4.64
CA ASN A 18 0.18 -4.37 4.80
C ASN A 18 -0.57 -5.32 3.85
N VAL A 19 -1.86 -5.10 3.60
CA VAL A 19 -2.65 -5.87 2.64
C VAL A 19 -2.13 -5.66 1.21
N PHE A 20 -1.86 -4.42 0.83
CA PHE A 20 -1.29 -4.10 -0.49
C PHE A 20 0.10 -4.71 -0.68
N SER A 21 1.00 -4.58 0.31
CA SER A 21 2.36 -5.12 0.24
C SER A 21 2.36 -6.65 0.09
N ASN A 22 1.53 -7.35 0.88
CA ASN A 22 1.34 -8.80 0.74
C ASN A 22 0.72 -9.17 -0.62
N GLY A 23 -0.22 -8.37 -1.11
CA GLY A 23 -0.83 -8.54 -2.42
C GLY A 23 0.21 -8.43 -3.54
N VAL A 24 1.00 -7.35 -3.56
CA VAL A 24 2.08 -7.11 -4.53
C VAL A 24 3.05 -8.29 -4.56
N ALA A 25 3.53 -8.74 -3.40
CA ALA A 25 4.44 -9.88 -3.32
C ALA A 25 3.84 -11.18 -3.91
N ASN A 26 2.55 -11.42 -3.68
CA ASN A 26 1.83 -12.55 -4.24
C ASN A 26 1.70 -12.45 -5.77
N PHE A 27 1.27 -11.30 -6.28
CA PHE A 27 1.17 -11.06 -7.73
C PHE A 27 2.55 -11.17 -8.42
N ASP A 28 3.62 -10.67 -7.82
CA ASP A 28 4.98 -10.85 -8.33
C ASP A 28 5.39 -12.33 -8.42
N SER A 29 5.07 -13.11 -7.40
CA SER A 29 5.33 -14.55 -7.41
C SER A 29 4.54 -15.27 -8.51
N GLN A 30 3.27 -14.91 -8.70
CA GLN A 30 2.43 -15.46 -9.76
C GLN A 30 2.96 -15.08 -11.15
N TYR A 31 3.39 -13.84 -11.33
CA TYR A 31 3.99 -13.37 -12.58
C TYR A 31 5.23 -14.18 -12.95
N ARG A 32 6.16 -14.39 -12.00
CA ARG A 32 7.37 -15.21 -12.24
C ARG A 32 7.04 -16.65 -12.60
N SER A 33 6.06 -17.25 -11.92
CA SER A 33 5.60 -18.61 -12.19
C SER A 33 5.02 -18.74 -13.61
N MET A 34 4.17 -17.79 -14.01
CA MET A 34 3.56 -17.83 -15.33
C MET A 34 4.54 -17.43 -16.45
N SER A 35 5.48 -16.51 -16.20
CA SER A 35 6.57 -16.24 -17.13
C SER A 35 7.39 -17.51 -17.43
N THR A 36 7.72 -18.28 -16.38
CA THR A 36 8.40 -19.58 -16.53
C THR A 36 7.55 -20.58 -17.32
N THR A 37 6.25 -20.64 -17.04
CA THR A 37 5.31 -21.51 -17.75
C THR A 37 5.22 -21.16 -19.23
N VAL A 38 5.14 -19.88 -19.56
CA VAL A 38 5.18 -19.39 -20.94
C VAL A 38 6.45 -19.87 -21.60
N SER A 39 7.64 -19.57 -21.04
CA SER A 39 8.92 -20.02 -21.60
C SER A 39 9.00 -21.54 -21.84
N ASN A 40 8.45 -22.35 -20.94
CA ASN A 40 8.38 -23.80 -21.13
C ASN A 40 7.49 -24.17 -22.33
N ILE A 41 6.32 -23.56 -22.48
CA ILE A 41 5.45 -23.76 -23.65
C ILE A 41 6.17 -23.35 -24.94
N GLN A 42 6.87 -22.21 -24.95
CA GLN A 42 7.64 -21.74 -26.10
C GLN A 42 8.75 -22.72 -26.50
N SER A 43 9.31 -23.46 -25.53
CA SER A 43 10.38 -24.42 -25.79
C SER A 43 9.91 -25.72 -26.46
N VAL A 44 8.63 -26.10 -26.29
CA VAL A 44 8.09 -27.39 -26.78
C VAL A 44 7.06 -27.25 -27.89
N TRP A 45 6.43 -26.08 -28.04
CA TRP A 45 5.41 -25.84 -29.06
C TRP A 45 5.91 -24.86 -30.11
N THR A 46 6.16 -25.36 -31.33
CA THR A 46 6.60 -24.55 -32.48
C THR A 46 5.62 -24.66 -33.65
N GLY A 47 5.53 -23.63 -34.48
CA GLY A 47 4.74 -23.63 -35.71
C GLY A 47 3.84 -22.39 -35.87
N GLN A 48 3.11 -22.31 -36.99
CA GLN A 48 2.27 -21.14 -37.30
C GLN A 48 1.11 -20.92 -36.30
N ALA A 49 0.52 -22.00 -35.79
CA ALA A 49 -0.53 -21.90 -34.76
C ALA A 49 0.00 -21.32 -33.44
N TYR A 50 1.24 -21.68 -33.07
CA TYR A 50 1.89 -21.18 -31.86
C TYR A 50 2.11 -19.66 -31.91
N GLN A 51 2.36 -19.04 -33.07
CA GLN A 51 2.60 -17.59 -33.16
C GLN A 51 1.41 -16.73 -32.68
N ALA A 52 0.18 -17.18 -32.90
CA ALA A 52 -1.01 -16.48 -32.42
C ALA A 52 -1.14 -16.59 -30.89
N PHE A 53 -0.82 -17.76 -30.32
CA PHE A 53 -0.81 -18.00 -28.89
C PHE A 53 0.34 -17.30 -28.17
N ASP A 54 1.54 -17.29 -28.77
CA ASP A 54 2.71 -16.60 -28.26
C ASP A 54 2.43 -15.11 -28.06
N ARG A 55 1.81 -14.47 -29.06
CA ARG A 55 1.38 -13.06 -28.95
C ARG A 55 0.37 -12.85 -27.81
N ALA A 56 -0.59 -13.76 -27.66
CA ALA A 56 -1.57 -13.67 -26.57
C ALA A 56 -0.92 -13.87 -25.19
N LEU A 57 0.01 -14.80 -25.05
CA LEU A 57 0.77 -15.06 -23.82
C LEU A 57 1.65 -13.86 -23.44
N GLN A 58 2.32 -13.25 -24.41
CA GLN A 58 3.12 -12.04 -24.19
C GLN A 58 2.24 -10.84 -23.78
N ASN A 59 1.12 -10.60 -24.47
CA ASN A 59 0.18 -9.54 -24.08
C ASN A 59 -0.37 -9.75 -22.68
N TRP A 60 -0.72 -10.99 -22.35
CA TRP A 60 -1.21 -11.34 -21.03
C TRP A 60 -0.14 -11.08 -19.95
N LEU A 61 1.15 -11.40 -20.19
CA LEU A 61 2.26 -11.02 -19.30
C LEU A 61 2.46 -9.51 -19.17
N VAL A 62 2.24 -8.75 -20.26
CA VAL A 62 2.29 -7.28 -20.20
C VAL A 62 1.16 -6.73 -19.31
N ASP A 63 -0.06 -7.24 -19.46
CA ASP A 63 -1.23 -6.75 -18.72
C ASP A 63 -1.19 -7.15 -17.24
N PHE A 64 -1.03 -8.44 -16.93
CA PHE A 64 0.13 -8.88 -16.14
C PHE A 64 0.81 -7.90 -15.19
N ASN A 65 1.95 -7.44 -15.70
CA ASN A 65 2.84 -6.47 -15.08
C ASN A 65 2.21 -5.09 -14.84
N LYS A 66 1.25 -4.65 -15.68
CA LYS A 66 0.54 -3.38 -15.43
C LYS A 66 -0.26 -3.43 -14.12
N VAL A 67 -0.89 -4.56 -13.80
CA VAL A 67 -1.61 -4.73 -12.52
C VAL A 67 -0.64 -4.60 -11.35
N ILE A 68 0.53 -5.23 -11.44
CA ILE A 68 1.60 -5.11 -10.43
C ILE A 68 2.04 -3.65 -10.26
N GLN A 69 2.21 -2.90 -11.35
CA GLN A 69 2.59 -1.48 -11.29
C GLN A 69 1.52 -0.62 -10.61
N VAL A 70 0.23 -0.86 -10.89
CA VAL A 70 -0.87 -0.14 -10.24
C VAL A 70 -0.90 -0.43 -8.73
N LEU A 71 -0.73 -1.69 -8.34
CA LEU A 71 -0.68 -2.09 -6.92
C LEU A 71 0.50 -1.44 -6.19
N ASN A 72 1.69 -1.41 -6.81
CA ASN A 72 2.85 -0.68 -6.27
C ASN A 72 2.60 0.83 -6.17
N GLY A 73 1.90 1.42 -7.14
CA GLY A 73 1.51 2.83 -7.10
C GLY A 73 0.56 3.14 -5.93
N MET A 74 -0.39 2.24 -5.67
CA MET A 74 -1.30 2.36 -4.52
C MET A 74 -0.57 2.23 -3.18
N GLU A 75 0.36 1.27 -3.05
CA GLU A 75 1.19 1.13 -1.85
C GLU A 75 2.01 2.40 -1.57
N ASN A 76 2.65 2.96 -2.60
CA ASN A 76 3.40 4.21 -2.48
C ASN A 76 2.52 5.40 -2.07
N ALA A 77 1.34 5.54 -2.68
CA ALA A 77 0.41 6.62 -2.35
C ALA A 77 -0.11 6.50 -0.90
N LEU A 78 -0.45 5.28 -0.46
CA LEU A 78 -0.88 5.01 0.92
C LEU A 78 0.24 5.25 1.94
N SER A 79 1.48 4.86 1.61
CA SER A 79 2.65 5.11 2.44
C SER A 79 2.94 6.61 2.62
N GLN A 80 2.90 7.37 1.52
CA GLN A 80 3.07 8.83 1.56
C GLN A 80 1.97 9.51 2.40
N ASN A 81 0.70 9.13 2.19
CA ASN A 81 -0.41 9.66 2.97
C ASN A 81 -0.30 9.31 4.46
N THR A 82 0.14 8.10 4.78
CA THR A 82 0.38 7.68 6.17
C THR A 82 1.47 8.50 6.83
N SER A 83 2.59 8.76 6.14
CA SER A 83 3.69 9.57 6.65
C SER A 83 3.25 11.01 7.01
N VAL A 84 2.45 11.62 6.14
CA VAL A 84 1.86 12.95 6.37
C VAL A 84 0.90 12.96 7.56
N LEU A 85 0.05 11.93 7.67
CA LEU A 85 -0.87 11.78 8.79
C LEU A 85 -0.14 11.51 10.11
N ASP A 86 0.94 10.72 10.11
CA ASP A 86 1.74 10.44 11.30
C ASP A 86 2.40 11.72 11.82
N GLN A 87 3.03 12.50 10.92
CA GLN A 87 3.59 13.82 11.26
C GLN A 87 2.53 14.76 11.82
N THR A 88 1.36 14.83 11.18
CA THR A 88 0.27 15.72 11.61
C THR A 88 -0.32 15.29 12.95
N ASN A 89 -0.48 13.99 13.16
CA ASN A 89 -1.03 13.43 14.40
C ASN A 89 -0.05 13.64 15.56
N GLN A 90 1.25 13.43 15.34
CA GLN A 90 2.29 13.68 16.33
C GLN A 90 2.33 15.15 16.77
N VAL A 91 2.31 16.10 15.82
CA VAL A 91 2.23 17.54 16.11
C VAL A 91 0.93 17.89 16.84
N THR A 92 -0.19 17.26 16.47
CA THR A 92 -1.49 17.51 17.12
C THR A 92 -1.50 16.99 18.55
N ILE A 93 -0.95 15.81 18.81
CA ILE A 93 -0.79 15.26 20.17
C ILE A 93 0.14 16.14 21.00
N GLU A 94 1.29 16.53 20.46
CA GLU A 94 2.23 17.42 21.15
C GLU A 94 1.58 18.76 21.49
N ARG A 95 0.86 19.38 20.54
CA ARG A 95 0.11 20.62 20.79
C ARG A 95 -1.02 20.43 21.78
N ALA A 96 -1.73 19.31 21.73
CA ALA A 96 -2.79 18.99 22.69
C ALA A 96 -2.23 18.76 24.10
N GLN A 97 -1.08 18.10 24.23
CA GLN A 97 -0.37 17.90 25.48
C GLN A 97 0.19 19.22 26.02
N GLN A 98 0.75 20.08 25.16
CA GLN A 98 1.19 21.43 25.53
C GLN A 98 0.01 22.31 25.99
N ALA A 99 -1.12 22.25 25.28
CA ALA A 99 -2.34 22.95 25.68
C ALA A 99 -2.90 22.41 27.01
N ALA A 100 -2.90 21.08 27.21
CA ALA A 100 -3.34 20.46 28.46
C ALA A 100 -2.39 20.79 29.64
N ALA A 101 -1.08 20.89 29.40
CA ALA A 101 -0.10 21.28 30.42
C ALA A 101 -0.22 22.77 30.82
N GLY A 102 -0.70 23.63 29.91
CA GLY A 102 -1.04 25.02 30.19
C GLY A 102 -2.32 25.18 31.02
N ILE A 103 -3.20 24.18 31.01
CA ILE A 103 -4.37 24.10 31.89
C ILE A 103 -3.92 23.50 33.24
N THR A 104 -3.02 24.20 33.93
CA THR A 104 -2.90 24.04 35.38
C THR A 104 -4.21 24.54 35.98
N ALA A 105 -4.95 23.66 36.65
CA ALA A 105 -6.20 23.98 37.32
C ALA A 105 -6.10 25.34 38.06
N PRO A 106 -7.09 26.24 37.93
CA PRO A 106 -7.07 27.48 38.68
C PRO A 106 -7.07 27.14 40.17
N ARG A 107 -5.92 27.33 40.82
CA ARG A 107 -5.84 27.39 42.27
C ARG A 107 -6.55 28.67 42.66
N LEU A 108 -7.78 28.56 43.15
CA LEU A 108 -8.46 29.67 43.82
C LEU A 108 -7.54 30.17 44.94
N PRO A 109 -7.06 31.43 44.87
CA PRO A 109 -6.21 31.99 45.92
C PRO A 109 -7.07 32.15 47.17
N GLY A 110 -6.78 31.30 48.16
CA GLY A 110 -7.35 31.25 49.50
C GLY A 110 -8.62 32.06 49.74
N PHE A 111 -9.78 31.50 49.44
CA PHE A 111 -11.07 31.67 50.10
C PHE A 111 -11.99 30.51 49.66
#